data_AF-A0A2G9N3Y1-F1
#
_entry.id   AF-A0A2G9N3Y1-F1
#
_cell.length_a   1.000
_cell.length_b   1.000
_cell.length_c   1.000
_cell.angle_alpha   90.00
_cell.angle_beta   90.00
_cell.angle_gamma   90.00
#
_symmetry.space_group_name_H-M   'P 1'
#
loop_
_entity.id
_entity.type
_entity.pdbx_description
1 polymer ?
#
loop_
_entity_poly.entity_id
_entity_poly.type
_entity_poly.pdbx_seq_one_letter_code
_entity_poly.pdbx_strand_id
1 'polypeptide(L)' 'MNVKSLSLNVSQKLNLGNFQTKAISIGATAELDGDDLAECKKLFSQRLEELLDEDVSREKQRIAAIATSR' A
#
# COMPACT_ATOMS: atom_id res chain seq x y z
N MET A 1 27.69 1.66 14.80
CA MET A 1 26.66 0.95 14.02
C MET A 1 26.30 1.81 12.82
N ASN A 2 26.33 1.26 11.61
CA ASN A 2 25.86 1.94 10.39
C ASN A 2 24.40 1.54 10.17
N VAL A 3 23.46 2.30 10.71
CA VAL A 3 22.03 2.10 10.47
C VAL A 3 21.71 2.52 9.04
N LYS A 4 21.11 1.62 8.26
CA LYS A 4 20.62 1.93 6.90
C LYS A 4 19.11 2.16 6.97
N SER A 5 18.61 3.27 6.44
CA SER A 5 17.17 3.53 6.35
C SER A 5 16.61 3.09 5.00
N LEU A 6 15.50 2.37 5.01
CA LEU A 6 14.75 2.00 3.81
C LEU A 6 13.38 2.67 3.83
N SER A 7 13.12 3.57 2.88
CA SER A 7 11.80 4.17 2.65
C SER A 7 11.19 3.63 1.37
N LEU A 8 9.96 3.13 1.44
CA LEU A 8 9.22 2.63 0.28
C LEU A 8 7.81 3.24 0.27
N ASN A 9 7.29 3.44 -0.93
CA ASN A 9 5.93 3.90 -1.17
C ASN A 9 5.32 3.05 -2.28
N VAL A 10 4.13 2.51 -2.03
CA VAL A 10 3.32 1.79 -3.01
C VAL A 10 2.01 2.52 -3.17
N SER A 11 1.51 2.59 -4.40
CA SER A 11 0.27 3.30 -4.69
C SER A 11 -0.53 2.62 -5.78
N GLN A 12 -1.85 2.63 -5.64
CA GLN A 12 -2.77 2.11 -6.62
C GLN A 12 -3.93 3.07 -6.86
N LYS A 13 -4.27 3.26 -8.14
CA LYS A 13 -5.46 4.00 -8.56
C LYS A 13 -6.59 3.03 -8.85
N LEU A 14 -7.78 3.29 -8.30
CA LEU A 14 -8.97 2.50 -8.58
C LEU A 14 -9.83 3.16 -9.65
N ASN A 15 -10.25 2.36 -10.61
CA ASN A 15 -11.18 2.75 -11.65
C ASN A 15 -12.33 1.74 -11.68
N LEU A 16 -13.51 2.17 -11.24
CA LEU A 16 -14.73 1.36 -11.17
C LEU A 16 -15.80 2.00 -12.05
N GLY A 17 -15.59 1.96 -13.37
CA GLY A 17 -16.50 2.53 -14.37
C GLY A 17 -16.63 4.05 -14.23
N ASN A 18 -17.79 4.52 -13.75
CA ASN A 18 -18.08 5.94 -13.56
C ASN A 18 -17.48 6.53 -12.26
N PHE A 19 -16.85 5.69 -11.42
CA PHE A 19 -16.20 6.13 -10.20
C PHE A 19 -14.68 6.06 -10.37
N GLN A 20 -14.07 7.23 -10.40
CA GLN A 20 -12.62 7.37 -10.37
C GLN A 20 -12.21 7.86 -8.97
N THR A 21 -11.41 7.07 -8.26
CA THR A 21 -10.95 7.45 -6.91
C THR A 21 -9.66 8.25 -6.98
N LYS A 22 -9.36 8.94 -5.87
CA LYS A 22 -7.99 9.36 -5.59
C LYS A 22 -7.10 8.12 -5.50
N ALA A 23 -5.83 8.25 -5.88
CA ALA A 23 -4.86 7.18 -5.69
C ALA A 23 -4.72 6.89 -4.19
N ILE A 24 -4.80 5.61 -3.83
CA ILE A 24 -4.48 5.13 -2.49
C ILE A 24 -2.97 4.92 -2.48
N SER A 25 -2.28 5.50 -1.51
CA SER A 25 -0.83 5.45 -1.38
C SER A 25 -0.47 5.10 0.05
N ILE A 26 0.39 4.11 0.22
CA ILE A 26 0.91 3.70 1.53
C ILE A 26 2.42 3.72 1.44
N GLY A 27 3.02 4.50 2.34
CA GLY A 27 4.47 4.58 2.48
C GLY A 27 4.88 4.32 3.91
N ALA A 28 6.03 3.67 4.06
CA ALA A 28 6.64 3.46 5.36
C ALA A 28 8.17 3.58 5.24
N THR A 29 8.79 3.89 6.37
CA THR A 29 10.25 3.87 6.52
C THR A 29 10.61 2.86 7.60
N ALA A 30 11.58 2.00 7.31
CA ALA A 30 12.13 1.04 8.26
C ALA A 30 13.63 1.29 8.44
N GLU A 31 14.09 1.23 9.69
CA GLU A 31 15.52 1.17 10.01
C GLU A 31 15.97 -0.27 9.92
N LEU A 32 17.07 -0.50 9.21
CA LEU A 32 17.65 -1.82 9.02
C LEU A 32 18.90 -1.93 9.88
N ASP A 33 18.84 -2.90 10.80
CA ASP A 33 19.97 -3.28 11.64
C ASP A 33 20.51 -4.62 11.11
N GLY A 34 21.35 -4.56 10.07
CA GLY A 34 21.92 -5.74 9.42
C GLY A 34 22.31 -5.54 7.96
N ASP A 35 23.05 -6.52 7.42
CA ASP A 35 23.56 -6.48 6.04
C ASP A 35 22.60 -7.07 4.99
N ASP A 36 21.57 -7.82 5.39
CA ASP A 36 20.56 -8.43 4.49
C ASP A 36 19.47 -7.46 4.04
N LEU A 37 19.91 -6.32 3.48
CA LEU A 37 19.07 -5.27 2.90
C LEU A 37 18.06 -5.81 1.87
N ALA A 38 18.44 -6.83 1.10
CA ALA A 38 17.59 -7.39 0.04
C ALA A 38 16.38 -8.15 0.60
N GLU A 39 16.58 -8.95 1.65
CA GLU A 39 15.50 -9.70 2.30
C GLU A 39 14.56 -8.75 3.05
N CYS A 40 15.11 -7.81 3.81
CA CYS A 40 14.32 -6.80 4.49
C CYS A 40 13.50 -5.96 3.50
N LYS A 41 14.08 -5.56 2.36
CA LYS A 41 13.35 -4.84 1.31
C LYS A 41 12.19 -5.67 0.76
N LYS A 42 12.40 -6.96 0.53
CA LYS A 42 11.35 -7.85 0.01
C LYS A 42 10.19 -7.98 0.99
N LEU A 43 10.49 -8.30 2.25
CA LEU A 43 9.49 -8.40 3.33
C LEU A 43 8.73 -7.09 3.52
N PHE A 44 9.46 -5.97 3.51
CA PHE A 44 8.87 -4.64 3.69
C PHE A 44 7.97 -4.23 2.52
N SER A 45 8.37 -4.56 1.29
CA SER A 45 7.56 -4.33 0.09
C SER A 45 6.28 -5.17 0.13
N GLN A 46 6.40 -6.46 0.44
CA GLN A 46 5.25 -7.36 0.57
C GLN A 46 4.26 -6.86 1.62
N ARG A 47 4.76 -6.41 2.78
CA ARG A 47 3.88 -5.89 3.84
C ARG A 47 3.14 -4.62 3.41
N LEU A 48 3.81 -3.74 2.68
CA LEU A 48 3.18 -2.53 2.13
C LEU A 48 2.14 -2.86 1.06
N GLU A 49 2.39 -3.87 0.23
CA GLU A 49 1.42 -4.37 -0.75
C GLU A 49 0.18 -4.97 -0.08
N GLU A 50 0.33 -5.78 0.97
CA GLU A 50 -0.79 -6.32 1.74
C GLU A 50 -1.69 -5.20 2.33
N LEU A 51 -1.06 -4.20 2.94
CA LEU A 51 -1.79 -3.05 3.49
C LEU A 51 -2.51 -2.26 2.39
N LEU A 52 -1.87 -2.11 1.23
CA LEU A 52 -2.46 -1.42 0.09
C LEU A 52 -3.68 -2.19 -0.44
N ASP A 53 -3.59 -3.51 -0.55
CA ASP A 53 -4.69 -4.37 -0.98
C ASP A 53 -5.86 -4.32 0.00
N GLU A 54 -5.61 -4.28 1.31
CA GLU A 54 -6.65 -4.11 2.33
C GLU A 54 -7.39 -2.77 2.20
N ASP A 55 -6.66 -1.66 2.02
CA ASP A 55 -7.26 -0.33 1.85
C ASP A 55 -8.01 -0.22 0.52
N VAL A 56 -7.46 -0.81 -0.55
CA VAL A 56 -8.11 -0.92 -1.85
C VAL A 56 -9.41 -1.71 -1.76
N SER A 57 -9.41 -2.84 -1.05
CA SER A 57 -10.60 -3.67 -0.84
C SER A 57 -11.68 -2.90 -0.09
N ARG A 58 -11.31 -2.19 0.99
CA ARG A 58 -12.23 -1.33 1.75
C ARG A 58 -12.85 -0.24 0.89
N GLU A 59 -12.07 0.44 0.07
CA GLU A 59 -12.58 1.50 -0.81
C GLU A 59 -13.50 0.94 -1.91
N LYS A 60 -13.18 -0.22 -2.48
CA LYS A 60 -14.07 -0.92 -3.43
C LYS A 60 -15.44 -1.23 -2.80
N GLN A 61 -15.45 -1.78 -1.58
CA GLN A 61 -16.69 -2.08 -0.85
C GLN A 61 -17.51 -0.83 -0.57
N ARG A 62 -16.85 0.27 -0.16
CA ARG A 62 -17.49 1.56 0.08
C ARG A 62 -18.18 2.09 -1.18
N ILE A 63 -17.50 2.04 -2.33
CA ILE A 63 -18.05 2.51 -3.61
C ILE A 63 -19.21 1.61 -4.06
N ALA A 64 -19.08 0.29 -3.92
CA ALA A 64 -20.15 -0.64 -4.24
C ALA A 64 -21.41 -0.35 -3.40
N ALA A 65 -21.27 -0.15 -2.09
CA ALA A 65 -22.39 0.20 -1.21
C ALA A 65 -23.08 1.52 -1.61
N ILE A 66 -22.30 2.52 -2.04
CA ILE A 66 -22.85 3.80 -2.56
C ILE A 66 -23.61 3.57 -3.88
N ALA A 67 -23.09 2.71 -4.76
CA ALA A 67 -23.75 2.42 -6.04
C ALA A 67 -25.08 1.67 -5.85
N THR A 68 -25.18 0.75 -4.89
CA THR A 68 -26.39 -0.06 -4.64
C THR A 68 -27.47 0.66 -3.83
N SER A 69 -27.15 1.77 -3.16
CA SER A 69 -28.10 2.58 -2.37
C SER A 69 -28.83 3.66 -3.20
N ARG A 70 -28.61 3.68 -4.51
CA ARG A 70 -29.34 4.49 -5.50
C ARG A 70 -30.35 3.65 -6.24
#